data_AF-A0A2N2BLR5-F1
#
_entry.id   AF-A0A2N2BLR5-F1
#
_cell.length_a   1.000
_cell.length_b   1.000
_cell.length_c   1.000
_cell.angle_alpha   90.00
_cell.angle_beta   90.00
_cell.angle_gamma   90.00
#
_symmetry.space_group_name_H-M   'P 1'
#
loop_
_entity.id
_entity.type
_entity.pdbx_description
1 polymer ?
#
loop_
_entity_poly.entity_id
_entity_poly.type
_entity_poly.pdbx_seq_one_letter_code
_entity_poly.pdbx_strand_id
1 'polypeptide(L)'
;MNKSINDAGKKARVDTSPKENKGFLPMSKKEMRAQGIDQCDFILVTGDAYVDHPSFGAAIVGRVLQARGFSVGIIAQPNWQENADFNQLGAPRLGFLVTAGNLDSMVNHFTVNKKRRREDVYAPGGQAGLRPDRATIVYCGKIRENFGEIPLIIGGIEASLRRFAHYDYWQEKVRRPILFDSRADLLVYGMGELAMIEIAEGLSAGIPVDQLTHIKGTAVISREAEAGDAVLLPTTEEVMADTQAYARATALIYQSNNAHDPRIYRQPTGNRYLQQNPPQPPLSQAEFDALYDLPFTYRWHPAYDQVGGVPGLEEVKFSITANRGCYGNCTFCALAIHQGKYVQMRSRDSIVREAGRMAKDPDFKGYIHD
;
A
#
# COMPACT_ATOMS: atom_id res chain seq x y z
N MET A 1 -54.19 -15.37 -10.08
CA MET A 1 -52.91 -16.01 -10.47
C MET A 1 -51.77 -15.29 -9.78
N ASN A 2 -51.45 -15.72 -8.55
CA ASN A 2 -50.28 -15.26 -7.79
C ASN A 2 -49.48 -16.51 -7.43
N LYS A 3 -48.25 -16.64 -7.92
CA LYS A 3 -47.25 -17.55 -7.36
C LYS A 3 -46.00 -16.73 -7.07
N SER A 4 -45.63 -16.73 -5.80
CA SER A 4 -44.54 -15.98 -5.22
C SER A 4 -43.19 -16.56 -5.63
N ILE A 5 -42.28 -15.65 -6.00
CA ILE A 5 -40.86 -15.89 -6.17
C ILE A 5 -40.23 -15.75 -4.78
N ASN A 6 -39.83 -16.87 -4.18
CA ASN A 6 -38.98 -16.90 -2.99
C ASN A 6 -38.10 -18.15 -3.11
N ASP A 7 -37.02 -18.05 -3.89
CA ASP A 7 -35.82 -18.85 -3.64
C ASP A 7 -34.62 -18.33 -4.44
N ALA A 8 -33.79 -17.48 -3.82
CA ALA A 8 -32.41 -17.20 -4.20
C ALA A 8 -31.78 -16.23 -3.20
N GLY A 9 -31.39 -16.74 -2.02
CA GLY A 9 -30.85 -15.92 -0.95
C GLY A 9 -29.85 -16.64 -0.06
N LYS A 10 -29.02 -17.53 -0.60
CA LYS A 10 -27.84 -18.04 0.14
C LYS A 10 -26.68 -17.05 -0.01
N LYS A 11 -26.69 -16.01 0.82
CA LYS A 11 -25.48 -15.23 1.13
C LYS A 11 -24.42 -16.22 1.64
N ALA A 12 -23.29 -16.30 0.96
CA ALA A 12 -22.12 -17.03 1.44
C ALA A 12 -21.78 -16.52 2.84
N ARG A 13 -21.91 -17.38 3.85
CA ARG A 13 -21.49 -17.05 5.22
C ARG A 13 -19.96 -16.94 5.20
N VAL A 14 -19.45 -15.75 5.48
CA VAL A 14 -18.03 -15.51 5.74
C VAL A 14 -17.67 -16.33 6.98
N ASP A 15 -16.75 -17.29 6.82
CA ASP A 15 -16.18 -18.03 7.92
C ASP A 15 -15.28 -17.09 8.74
N THR A 16 -15.72 -16.74 9.95
CA THR A 16 -15.02 -15.87 10.89
C THR A 16 -14.16 -16.65 11.88
N SER A 17 -13.93 -17.95 11.64
CA SER A 17 -13.03 -18.75 12.47
C SER A 17 -11.60 -18.20 12.41
N PRO A 18 -10.85 -18.17 13.53
CA PRO A 18 -9.43 -17.82 13.50
C PRO A 18 -8.71 -18.85 12.63
N LYS A 19 -8.32 -18.46 11.42
CA LYS A 19 -7.43 -19.30 10.61
C LYS A 19 -6.12 -19.44 11.40
N GLU A 20 -5.71 -20.67 11.66
CA GLU A 20 -4.47 -21.00 12.38
C GLU A 20 -3.30 -20.14 11.89
N ASN A 21 -2.43 -19.70 12.79
CA ASN A 21 -1.27 -18.88 12.48
C ASN A 21 -0.34 -19.61 11.48
N LYS A 22 -0.48 -19.32 10.18
CA LYS A 22 0.27 -19.95 9.08
C LYS A 22 1.73 -19.47 8.96
N GLY A 23 2.33 -18.93 10.02
CA GLY A 23 3.66 -18.34 9.95
C GLY A 23 3.72 -17.18 8.95
N PHE A 24 4.89 -16.93 8.37
CA PHE A 24 5.13 -15.87 7.39
C PHE A 24 4.39 -16.09 6.07
N LEU A 25 4.06 -14.99 5.36
CA LEU A 25 3.68 -15.08 3.94
C LEU A 25 4.88 -15.60 3.13
N PRO A 26 4.69 -16.50 2.16
CA PRO A 26 5.79 -17.15 1.47
C PRO A 26 6.61 -16.16 0.63
N MET A 27 7.92 -16.19 0.81
CA MET A 27 8.92 -15.51 -0.01
C MET A 27 9.56 -16.41 -1.06
N SER A 28 9.28 -17.72 -1.04
CA SER A 28 9.85 -18.69 -1.97
C SER A 28 8.84 -19.75 -2.41
N LYS A 29 9.06 -20.37 -3.59
CA LYS A 29 8.26 -21.53 -4.04
C LYS A 29 8.30 -22.70 -3.07
N LYS A 30 9.38 -22.85 -2.29
CA LYS A 30 9.49 -23.88 -1.25
C LYS A 30 8.49 -23.60 -0.12
N GLU A 31 8.41 -22.37 0.35
CA GLU A 31 7.43 -21.95 1.35
C GLU A 31 6.00 -22.01 0.82
N MET A 32 5.76 -21.61 -0.43
CA MET A 32 4.45 -21.76 -1.09
C MET A 32 3.99 -23.22 -1.02
N ARG A 33 4.82 -24.17 -1.44
CA ARG A 33 4.52 -25.62 -1.37
C ARG A 33 4.28 -26.10 0.07
N ALA A 34 5.07 -25.63 1.03
CA ALA A 34 4.90 -25.98 2.44
C ALA A 34 3.56 -25.48 3.00
N GLN A 35 3.00 -24.41 2.43
CA GLN A 35 1.69 -23.85 2.78
C GLN A 35 0.55 -24.36 1.89
N GLY A 36 0.81 -25.28 0.96
CA GLY A 36 -0.18 -25.81 0.01
C GLY A 36 -0.62 -24.81 -1.06
N ILE A 37 0.25 -23.86 -1.41
CA ILE A 37 0.01 -22.83 -2.43
C ILE A 37 0.76 -23.23 -3.70
N ASP A 38 0.04 -23.58 -4.76
CA ASP A 38 0.64 -23.86 -6.07
C ASP A 38 0.85 -22.57 -6.87
N GLN A 39 -0.11 -21.63 -6.75
CA GLN A 39 -0.09 -20.32 -7.37
C GLN A 39 -0.68 -19.31 -6.39
N CYS A 40 0.01 -18.18 -6.18
CA CYS A 40 -0.54 -17.10 -5.35
C CYS A 40 -1.65 -16.35 -6.10
N ASP A 41 -2.67 -15.90 -5.38
CA ASP A 41 -3.66 -14.96 -5.90
C ASP A 41 -3.01 -13.61 -6.17
N PHE A 42 -2.23 -13.13 -5.19
CA PHE A 42 -1.45 -11.89 -5.30
C PHE A 42 0.02 -12.13 -5.00
N ILE A 43 0.88 -11.39 -5.71
CA ILE A 43 2.29 -11.26 -5.34
C ILE A 43 2.57 -9.81 -5.01
N LEU A 44 3.02 -9.56 -3.79
CA LEU A 44 3.40 -8.24 -3.31
C LEU A 44 4.91 -8.03 -3.49
N VAL A 45 5.28 -6.99 -4.23
CA VAL A 45 6.66 -6.56 -4.43
C VAL A 45 6.91 -5.30 -3.61
N THR A 46 7.89 -5.36 -2.71
CA THR A 46 8.21 -4.27 -1.77
C THR A 46 9.67 -3.87 -1.82
N GLY A 47 9.94 -2.58 -1.67
CA GLY A 47 11.30 -2.04 -1.53
C GLY A 47 11.92 -2.26 -0.15
N ASP A 48 11.18 -2.77 0.83
CA ASP A 48 11.69 -3.14 2.16
C ASP A 48 11.96 -4.65 2.27
N ALA A 49 12.78 -5.03 3.24
CA ALA A 49 12.82 -6.40 3.75
C ALA A 49 11.44 -6.82 4.28
N TYR A 50 11.13 -8.12 4.22
CA TYR A 50 9.88 -8.61 4.78
C TYR A 50 9.93 -8.68 6.31
N VAL A 51 9.29 -7.71 6.95
CA VAL A 51 8.96 -7.72 8.38
C VAL A 51 7.47 -7.88 8.52
N ASP A 52 7.04 -8.93 9.22
CA ASP A 52 5.63 -9.24 9.41
C ASP A 52 5.12 -8.61 10.71
N HIS A 53 4.91 -7.29 10.65
CA HIS A 53 4.50 -6.44 11.77
C HIS A 53 3.44 -5.43 11.30
N PRO A 54 2.45 -5.05 12.13
CA PRO A 54 1.43 -4.07 11.77
C PRO A 54 1.96 -2.65 11.50
N SER A 55 3.26 -2.40 11.67
CA SER A 55 3.91 -1.12 11.29
C SER A 55 4.46 -1.15 9.86
N PHE A 56 4.37 -2.29 9.16
CA PHE A 56 4.87 -2.46 7.80
C PHE A 56 3.69 -2.60 6.84
N GLY A 57 3.54 -1.63 5.94
CA GLY A 57 2.35 -1.56 5.06
C GLY A 57 2.16 -2.80 4.17
N ALA A 58 3.27 -3.38 3.71
CA ALA A 58 3.26 -4.62 2.93
C ALA A 58 2.68 -5.80 3.73
N ALA A 59 3.06 -5.94 5.00
CA ALA A 59 2.55 -6.98 5.88
C ALA A 59 1.06 -6.79 6.17
N ILE A 60 0.63 -5.55 6.43
CA ILE A 60 -0.80 -5.22 6.62
C ILE A 60 -1.62 -5.68 5.41
N VAL A 61 -1.26 -5.24 4.21
CA VAL A 61 -2.03 -5.57 3.00
C VAL A 61 -2.04 -7.09 2.76
N GLY A 62 -0.89 -7.75 2.91
CA GLY A 62 -0.80 -9.20 2.77
C GLY A 62 -1.67 -9.97 3.78
N ARG A 63 -1.67 -9.57 5.06
CA ARG A 63 -2.48 -10.19 6.11
C ARG A 63 -3.97 -9.91 5.96
N VAL A 64 -4.35 -8.71 5.52
CA VAL A 64 -5.74 -8.36 5.21
C VAL A 64 -6.28 -9.27 4.09
N LEU A 65 -5.53 -9.44 3.00
CA LEU A 65 -5.91 -10.33 1.91
C LEU A 65 -5.96 -11.80 2.35
N GLN A 66 -4.99 -12.25 3.15
CA GLN A 66 -4.97 -13.61 3.72
C GLN A 66 -6.19 -13.89 4.62
N ALA A 67 -6.59 -12.93 5.45
CA ALA A 67 -7.79 -13.04 6.28
C ALA A 67 -9.04 -13.25 5.41
N ARG A 68 -9.11 -12.56 4.27
CA ARG A 68 -10.18 -12.71 3.25
C ARG A 68 -10.08 -13.99 2.42
N GLY A 69 -9.04 -14.81 2.60
CA GLY A 69 -8.91 -16.12 1.96
C GLY A 69 -8.05 -16.13 0.70
N PHE A 70 -7.42 -15.00 0.35
CA PHE A 70 -6.47 -14.95 -0.75
C PHE A 70 -5.09 -15.46 -0.33
N SER A 71 -4.45 -16.20 -1.21
CA SER A 71 -3.03 -16.58 -1.10
C SER A 71 -2.15 -15.42 -1.57
N VAL A 72 -1.19 -15.03 -0.74
CA VAL A 72 -0.31 -13.88 -1.01
C VAL A 72 1.14 -14.29 -0.83
N GLY A 73 1.97 -14.05 -1.84
CA GLY A 73 3.43 -14.18 -1.74
C GLY A 73 4.11 -12.82 -1.69
N ILE A 74 5.32 -12.75 -1.14
CA ILE A 74 6.10 -11.51 -1.05
C ILE A 74 7.44 -11.64 -1.79
N ILE A 75 7.75 -10.68 -2.63
CA ILE A 75 9.07 -10.44 -3.22
C ILE A 75 9.63 -9.17 -2.58
N ALA A 76 10.50 -9.35 -1.59
CA ALA A 76 11.09 -8.26 -0.82
C ALA A 76 12.47 -7.89 -1.37
N GLN A 77 12.69 -6.61 -1.68
CA GLN A 77 13.93 -6.05 -2.24
C GLN A 77 14.49 -6.85 -3.44
N PRO A 78 13.69 -7.08 -4.50
CA PRO A 78 14.23 -7.74 -5.69
C PRO A 78 15.33 -6.91 -6.33
N ASN A 79 16.39 -7.59 -6.78
CA ASN A 79 17.42 -6.99 -7.61
C ASN A 79 16.79 -6.53 -8.94
N TRP A 80 16.70 -5.21 -9.12
CA TRP A 80 16.07 -4.60 -10.28
C TRP A 80 16.94 -4.60 -11.54
N GLN A 81 18.21 -4.99 -11.42
CA GLN A 81 19.12 -5.11 -12.57
C GLN A 81 18.84 -6.38 -13.37
N GLU A 82 18.16 -7.35 -12.76
CA GLU A 82 17.89 -8.66 -13.33
C GLU A 82 16.39 -9.00 -13.27
N ASN A 83 15.99 -10.01 -14.02
CA ASN A 83 14.61 -10.50 -14.05
C ASN A 83 14.36 -11.65 -13.07
N ALA A 84 15.40 -12.33 -12.60
CA ALA A 84 15.28 -13.58 -11.85
C ALA A 84 14.41 -13.42 -10.58
N ASP A 85 14.67 -12.37 -9.79
CA ASP A 85 13.99 -12.14 -8.52
C ASP A 85 12.49 -11.89 -8.70
N PHE A 86 12.08 -11.18 -9.77
CA PHE A 86 10.67 -10.94 -10.08
C PHE A 86 9.93 -12.21 -10.51
N ASN A 87 10.66 -13.23 -10.99
CA ASN A 87 10.10 -14.51 -11.41
C ASN A 87 10.10 -15.58 -10.31
N GLN A 88 10.65 -15.28 -9.12
CA GLN A 88 10.94 -16.29 -8.11
C GLN A 88 9.68 -17.03 -7.61
N LEU A 89 8.53 -16.36 -7.60
CA LEU A 89 7.23 -16.93 -7.20
C LEU A 89 6.35 -17.35 -8.39
N GLY A 90 6.73 -17.01 -9.62
CA GLY A 90 5.91 -17.18 -10.82
C GLY A 90 4.84 -16.09 -10.99
N ALA A 91 3.86 -16.34 -11.86
CA ALA A 91 2.78 -15.40 -12.15
C ALA A 91 1.62 -15.53 -11.13
N PRO A 92 1.11 -14.41 -10.59
CA PRO A 92 -0.06 -14.44 -9.72
C PRO A 92 -1.33 -14.68 -10.53
N ARG A 93 -2.37 -15.22 -9.89
CA ARG A 93 -3.68 -15.44 -10.53
C ARG A 93 -4.45 -14.14 -10.74
N LEU A 94 -4.41 -13.22 -9.78
CA LEU A 94 -5.19 -11.98 -9.80
C LEU A 94 -4.35 -10.75 -10.12
N GLY A 95 -3.16 -10.60 -9.53
CA GLY A 95 -2.33 -9.45 -9.84
C GLY A 95 -1.09 -9.27 -8.97
N PHE A 96 -0.29 -8.29 -9.37
CA PHE A 96 0.86 -7.79 -8.60
C PHE A 96 0.49 -6.55 -7.81
N LEU A 97 0.99 -6.48 -6.58
CA LEU A 97 0.86 -5.32 -5.69
C LEU A 97 2.25 -4.74 -5.47
N VAL A 98 2.46 -3.44 -5.71
CA VAL A 98 3.80 -2.84 -5.66
C VAL A 98 3.84 -1.65 -4.70
N THR A 99 4.85 -1.63 -3.84
CA THR A 99 5.16 -0.50 -2.95
C THR A 99 6.67 -0.26 -2.89
N ALA A 100 7.06 1.00 -2.68
CA ALA A 100 8.46 1.37 -2.40
C ALA A 100 8.93 0.95 -1.00
N GLY A 101 8.00 0.51 -0.14
CA GLY A 101 8.21 0.21 1.27
C GLY A 101 7.51 1.22 2.20
N ASN A 102 7.98 1.27 3.44
CA ASN A 102 7.50 2.16 4.51
C ASN A 102 7.93 3.62 4.30
N LEU A 103 8.92 3.86 3.45
CA LEU A 103 9.37 5.20 3.05
C LEU A 103 9.38 5.35 1.54
N ASP A 104 9.34 6.61 1.11
CA ASP A 104 9.71 6.98 -0.25
C ASP A 104 11.16 6.57 -0.54
N SER A 105 11.39 5.96 -1.71
CA SER A 105 12.71 5.41 -2.08
C SER A 105 13.80 6.48 -2.15
N MET A 106 13.47 7.70 -2.54
CA MET A 106 14.43 8.81 -2.62
C MET A 106 14.73 9.39 -1.22
N VAL A 107 13.73 9.43 -0.32
CA VAL A 107 13.93 9.81 1.09
C VAL A 107 14.76 8.76 1.84
N ASN A 108 14.58 7.48 1.49
CA ASN A 108 15.39 6.39 2.01
C ASN A 108 16.85 6.53 1.56
N HIS A 109 17.10 6.80 0.28
CA HIS A 109 18.47 6.90 -0.24
C HIS A 109 19.21 8.18 0.11
N PHE A 110 18.50 9.30 0.33
CA PHE A 110 19.12 10.61 0.47
C PHE A 110 18.71 11.31 1.77
N THR A 111 19.65 12.04 2.32
CA THR A 111 19.38 13.07 3.34
C THR A 111 18.74 14.30 2.70
N VAL A 112 18.18 15.20 3.52
CA VAL A 112 17.61 16.48 3.06
C VAL A 112 18.61 17.34 2.29
N ASN A 113 19.91 17.19 2.57
CA ASN A 113 20.99 17.89 1.86
C ASN A 113 21.47 17.13 0.60
N LYS A 114 20.63 16.25 0.04
CA LYS A 114 20.91 15.42 -1.14
C LYS A 114 22.16 14.53 -1.03
N LYS A 115 22.66 14.26 0.18
CA LYS A 115 23.75 13.29 0.42
C LYS A 115 23.19 11.89 0.53
N ARG A 116 23.84 10.91 -0.12
CA ARG A 116 23.44 9.50 -0.05
C ARG A 116 23.64 8.94 1.36
N ARG A 117 22.65 8.22 1.88
CA ARG A 117 22.74 7.51 3.15
C ARG A 117 23.63 6.28 2.99
N ARG A 118 24.32 5.92 4.08
CA ARG A 118 25.18 4.74 4.14
C ARG A 118 24.44 3.48 4.57
N GLU A 119 23.27 3.65 5.17
CA GLU A 119 22.44 2.61 5.76
C GLU A 119 21.01 2.74 5.29
N ASP A 120 20.34 1.61 5.11
CA ASP A 120 18.89 1.49 4.91
C ASP A 120 18.33 0.62 6.04
N VAL A 121 17.70 1.25 7.04
CA VAL A 121 17.16 0.55 8.21
C VAL A 121 16.05 -0.45 7.85
N TYR A 122 15.43 -0.34 6.67
CA TYR A 122 14.41 -1.27 6.22
C TYR A 122 14.97 -2.40 5.34
N ALA A 123 16.29 -2.46 5.17
CA ALA A 123 16.97 -3.53 4.44
C ALA A 123 17.56 -4.59 5.38
N PRO A 124 17.80 -5.83 4.90
CA PRO A 124 18.49 -6.85 5.67
C PRO A 124 19.87 -6.34 6.11
N GLY A 125 20.17 -6.47 7.41
CA GLY A 125 21.42 -6.00 8.01
C GLY A 125 21.69 -4.49 7.90
N GLY A 126 20.67 -3.68 7.56
CA GLY A 126 20.86 -2.24 7.36
C GLY A 126 21.55 -1.88 6.03
N GLN A 127 21.70 -2.84 5.10
CA GLN A 127 22.49 -2.67 3.89
C GLN A 127 21.86 -1.66 2.92
N ALA A 128 22.57 -0.56 2.64
CA ALA A 128 22.14 0.40 1.63
C ALA A 128 22.29 -0.14 0.20
N GLY A 129 21.47 0.38 -0.71
CA GLY A 129 21.56 0.08 -2.15
C GLY A 129 20.87 -1.20 -2.59
N LEU A 130 19.97 -1.76 -1.78
CA LEU A 130 19.14 -2.92 -2.12
C LEU A 130 17.77 -2.56 -2.72
N ARG A 131 17.47 -1.27 -2.87
CA ARG A 131 16.31 -0.78 -3.63
C ARG A 131 16.77 0.24 -4.70
N PRO A 132 16.03 0.38 -5.83
CA PRO A 132 16.31 1.43 -6.81
C PRO A 132 15.74 2.78 -6.39
N ASP A 133 16.30 3.84 -6.97
CA ASP A 133 15.64 5.16 -6.99
C ASP A 133 14.28 5.05 -7.69
N ARG A 134 13.24 5.65 -7.11
CA ARG A 134 11.86 5.59 -7.61
C ARG A 134 11.38 4.15 -7.76
N ALA A 135 11.57 3.38 -6.69
CA ALA A 135 11.38 1.94 -6.65
C ALA A 135 10.05 1.47 -7.25
N THR A 136 8.95 2.16 -6.96
CA THR A 136 7.62 1.82 -7.51
C THR A 136 7.63 1.77 -9.03
N ILE A 137 8.21 2.78 -9.69
CA ILE A 137 8.27 2.86 -11.17
C ILE A 137 9.15 1.75 -11.73
N VAL A 138 10.33 1.55 -11.14
CA VAL A 138 11.29 0.54 -11.60
C VAL A 138 10.71 -0.86 -11.47
N TYR A 139 10.14 -1.19 -10.32
CA TYR A 139 9.52 -2.50 -10.09
C TYR A 139 8.32 -2.74 -11.02
N CYS A 140 7.48 -1.74 -11.26
CA CYS A 140 6.40 -1.86 -12.25
C CYS A 140 6.95 -2.15 -13.65
N GLY A 141 8.02 -1.46 -14.07
CA GLY A 141 8.69 -1.71 -15.34
C GLY A 141 9.18 -3.16 -15.47
N LYS A 142 9.85 -3.68 -14.44
CA LYS A 142 10.33 -5.09 -14.42
C LYS A 142 9.17 -6.08 -14.44
N ILE A 143 8.08 -5.81 -13.71
CA ILE A 143 6.90 -6.69 -13.73
C ILE A 143 6.26 -6.69 -15.13
N ARG A 144 6.08 -5.52 -15.75
CA ARG A 144 5.57 -5.41 -17.13
C ARG A 144 6.46 -6.16 -18.14
N GLU A 145 7.78 -6.08 -17.99
CA GLU A 145 8.74 -6.80 -18.83
C GLU A 145 8.56 -8.32 -18.75
N ASN A 146 8.31 -8.87 -17.55
CA ASN A 146 8.25 -10.32 -17.32
C ASN A 146 6.84 -10.92 -17.49
N PHE A 147 5.79 -10.13 -17.23
CA PHE A 147 4.42 -10.63 -17.08
C PHE A 147 3.39 -9.90 -17.93
N GLY A 148 3.77 -8.86 -18.68
CA GLY A 148 2.86 -8.13 -19.56
C GLY A 148 1.70 -7.48 -18.81
N GLU A 149 0.48 -7.75 -19.27
CA GLU A 149 -0.75 -7.07 -18.86
C GLU A 149 -1.44 -7.68 -17.62
N ILE A 150 -0.74 -8.49 -16.83
CA ILE A 150 -1.28 -8.94 -15.53
C ILE A 150 -1.65 -7.69 -14.69
N PRO A 151 -2.81 -7.67 -14.00
CA PRO A 151 -3.20 -6.52 -13.19
C PRO A 151 -2.09 -6.07 -12.23
N LEU A 152 -1.76 -4.79 -12.28
CA LEU A 152 -0.67 -4.19 -11.53
C LEU A 152 -1.19 -3.01 -10.73
N ILE A 153 -1.21 -3.17 -9.41
CA ILE A 153 -1.74 -2.21 -8.47
C ILE A 153 -0.58 -1.63 -7.67
N ILE A 154 -0.46 -0.31 -7.62
CA ILE A 154 0.58 0.40 -6.85
C ILE A 154 -0.01 1.05 -5.61
N GLY A 155 0.78 1.12 -4.54
CA GLY A 155 0.36 1.75 -3.29
C GLY A 155 1.53 2.17 -2.41
N GLY A 156 1.22 2.50 -1.15
CA GLY A 156 2.21 2.99 -0.18
C GLY A 156 2.48 4.48 -0.30
N ILE A 157 3.43 4.98 0.50
CA ILE A 157 3.73 6.42 0.62
C ILE A 157 4.17 7.02 -0.71
N GLU A 158 5.11 6.36 -1.41
CA GLU A 158 5.65 6.88 -2.68
C GLU A 158 4.55 7.06 -3.74
N ALA A 159 3.66 6.07 -3.91
CA ALA A 159 2.57 6.17 -4.86
C ALA A 159 1.50 7.19 -4.40
N SER A 160 1.09 7.13 -3.12
CA SER A 160 0.04 7.99 -2.56
C SER A 160 0.37 9.48 -2.71
N LEU A 161 1.60 9.87 -2.38
CA LEU A 161 2.04 11.27 -2.42
C LEU A 161 2.25 11.78 -3.84
N ARG A 162 2.52 10.89 -4.79
CA ARG A 162 2.80 11.19 -6.20
C ARG A 162 1.61 10.90 -7.12
N ARG A 163 0.42 10.75 -6.55
CA ARG A 163 -0.81 10.45 -7.30
C ARG A 163 -1.10 11.52 -8.35
N PHE A 164 -1.01 12.80 -8.01
CA PHE A 164 -1.07 13.93 -8.94
C PHE A 164 0.32 14.40 -9.39
N ALA A 165 0.37 15.38 -10.28
CA ALA A 165 1.60 16.11 -10.57
C ALA A 165 2.20 16.67 -9.28
N HIS A 166 3.50 16.46 -9.10
CA HIS A 166 4.19 16.70 -7.83
C HIS A 166 5.59 17.24 -8.06
N TYR A 167 6.06 18.08 -7.16
CA TYR A 167 7.45 18.54 -7.17
C TYR A 167 8.40 17.43 -6.73
N ASP A 168 9.36 17.07 -7.59
CA ASP A 168 10.46 16.16 -7.30
C ASP A 168 11.66 16.99 -6.84
N TYR A 169 11.91 16.99 -5.52
CA TYR A 169 13.00 17.75 -4.90
C TYR A 169 14.40 17.36 -5.40
N TRP A 170 14.58 16.10 -5.81
CA TRP A 170 15.86 15.56 -6.24
C TRP A 170 16.22 16.01 -7.65
N GLN A 171 15.22 16.21 -8.52
CA GLN A 171 15.38 16.69 -9.89
C GLN A 171 15.02 18.18 -10.07
N GLU A 172 14.55 18.83 -9.02
CA GLU A 172 14.12 20.24 -9.02
C GLU A 172 13.10 20.58 -10.12
N LYS A 173 12.15 19.66 -10.34
CA LYS A 173 11.09 19.86 -11.34
C LYS A 173 9.77 19.26 -10.90
N VAL A 174 8.68 19.77 -11.46
CA VAL A 174 7.37 19.13 -11.34
C VAL A 174 7.32 17.94 -12.28
N ARG A 175 6.98 16.76 -11.75
CA ARG A 175 6.74 15.55 -12.51
C ARG A 175 5.25 15.34 -12.67
N ARG A 176 4.88 14.61 -13.73
CA ARG A 176 3.51 14.15 -13.96
C ARG A 176 3.09 13.10 -12.91
N PRO A 177 1.79 12.81 -12.78
CA PRO A 177 1.28 11.71 -11.95
C PRO A 177 2.03 10.37 -12.12
N ILE A 178 2.32 9.67 -11.01
CA ILE A 178 3.14 8.44 -11.03
C ILE A 178 2.52 7.29 -11.85
N LEU A 179 1.18 7.25 -11.98
CA LEU A 179 0.51 6.25 -12.83
C LEU A 179 0.96 6.33 -14.30
N PHE A 180 1.25 7.54 -14.80
CA PHE A 180 1.70 7.74 -16.18
C PHE A 180 3.17 7.30 -16.40
N ASP A 181 3.97 7.25 -15.34
CA ASP A 181 5.36 6.79 -15.39
C ASP A 181 5.48 5.28 -15.12
N SER A 182 4.70 4.75 -14.19
CA SER A 182 4.75 3.35 -13.75
C SER A 182 4.04 2.38 -14.70
N ARG A 183 3.06 2.84 -15.48
CA ARG A 183 2.17 1.99 -16.29
C ARG A 183 1.40 0.94 -15.47
N ALA A 184 1.20 1.22 -14.18
CA ALA A 184 0.27 0.47 -13.35
C ALA A 184 -1.19 0.78 -13.75
N ASP A 185 -2.09 -0.15 -13.46
CA ASP A 185 -3.49 -0.06 -13.85
C ASP A 185 -4.30 0.75 -12.82
N LEU A 186 -3.94 0.63 -11.55
CA LEU A 186 -4.64 1.21 -10.42
C LEU A 186 -3.66 1.68 -9.35
N LEU A 187 -3.90 2.85 -8.76
CA LEU A 187 -3.16 3.38 -7.63
C LEU A 187 -4.06 3.39 -6.41
N VAL A 188 -3.65 2.76 -5.31
CA VAL A 188 -4.30 2.85 -4.01
C VAL A 188 -3.59 3.91 -3.18
N TYR A 189 -4.32 4.96 -2.76
CA TYR A 189 -3.75 6.04 -1.98
C TYR A 189 -4.27 6.02 -0.53
N GLY A 190 -3.37 6.40 0.36
CA GLY A 190 -3.61 6.43 1.79
C GLY A 190 -3.64 5.04 2.43
N MET A 191 -4.50 4.86 3.44
CA MET A 191 -4.69 3.56 4.10
C MET A 191 -5.48 2.63 3.18
N GLY A 192 -4.79 1.65 2.61
CA GLY A 192 -5.29 0.86 1.48
C GLY A 192 -6.09 -0.40 1.84
N GLU A 193 -6.34 -0.69 3.12
CA GLU A 193 -6.86 -2.00 3.55
C GLU A 193 -8.25 -2.29 2.95
N LEU A 194 -9.19 -1.35 3.05
CA LEU A 194 -10.55 -1.51 2.51
C LEU A 194 -10.55 -1.51 0.98
N ALA A 195 -9.81 -0.58 0.36
CA ALA A 195 -9.72 -0.51 -1.09
C ALA A 195 -9.15 -1.81 -1.68
N MET A 196 -8.14 -2.39 -1.03
CA MET A 196 -7.56 -3.67 -1.47
C MET A 196 -8.51 -4.85 -1.34
N ILE A 197 -9.41 -4.85 -0.35
CA ILE A 197 -10.46 -5.87 -0.24
C ILE A 197 -11.41 -5.76 -1.44
N GLU A 198 -11.92 -4.55 -1.74
CA GLU A 198 -12.82 -4.32 -2.88
C GLU A 198 -12.17 -4.68 -4.22
N ILE A 199 -10.88 -4.32 -4.41
CA ILE A 199 -10.10 -4.68 -5.59
C ILE A 199 -9.99 -6.20 -5.71
N ALA A 200 -9.63 -6.89 -4.63
CA ALA A 200 -9.44 -8.34 -4.64
C ALA A 200 -10.74 -9.10 -4.92
N GLU A 201 -11.85 -8.66 -4.32
CA GLU A 201 -13.18 -9.21 -4.58
C GLU A 201 -13.61 -8.99 -6.04
N GLY A 202 -13.39 -7.79 -6.59
CA GLY A 202 -13.69 -7.47 -7.99
C GLY A 202 -12.88 -8.31 -8.98
N LEU A 203 -11.56 -8.38 -8.80
CA LEU A 203 -10.69 -9.21 -9.65
C LEU A 203 -11.05 -10.71 -9.53
N SER A 204 -11.35 -11.18 -8.31
CA SER A 204 -11.76 -12.57 -8.10
C SER A 204 -13.12 -12.91 -8.69
N ALA A 205 -14.00 -11.92 -8.84
CA ALA A 205 -15.27 -12.05 -9.56
C ALA A 205 -15.09 -12.00 -11.09
N GLY A 206 -13.86 -11.81 -11.59
CA GLY A 206 -13.54 -11.73 -13.01
C GLY A 206 -13.78 -10.35 -13.63
N ILE A 207 -13.96 -9.31 -12.82
CA ILE A 207 -14.06 -7.93 -13.31
C ILE A 207 -12.66 -7.51 -13.78
N PRO A 208 -12.49 -7.09 -15.05
CA PRO A 208 -11.22 -6.59 -15.56
C PRO A 208 -10.72 -5.38 -14.75
N VAL A 209 -9.40 -5.28 -14.56
CA VAL A 209 -8.81 -4.21 -13.73
C VAL A 209 -9.12 -2.80 -14.26
N ASP A 210 -9.26 -2.65 -15.57
CA ASP A 210 -9.61 -1.39 -16.23
C ASP A 210 -11.08 -0.96 -16.01
N GLN A 211 -11.92 -1.83 -15.43
CA GLN A 211 -13.29 -1.54 -15.04
C GLN A 211 -13.44 -1.24 -13.53
N LEU A 212 -12.37 -1.42 -12.74
CA LEU A 212 -12.35 -1.10 -11.29
C LEU A 212 -12.13 0.40 -11.04
N THR A 213 -12.80 1.25 -11.81
CA THR A 213 -12.56 2.70 -11.87
C THR A 213 -13.25 3.52 -10.78
N HIS A 214 -14.09 2.89 -9.96
CA HIS A 214 -14.97 3.56 -9.00
C HIS A 214 -14.62 3.30 -7.52
N ILE A 215 -13.63 2.45 -7.26
CA ILE A 215 -13.28 2.02 -5.90
C ILE A 215 -12.75 3.22 -5.10
N LYS A 216 -13.28 3.44 -3.90
CA LYS A 216 -12.82 4.52 -3.03
C LYS A 216 -11.36 4.30 -2.61
N GLY A 217 -10.63 5.39 -2.38
CA GLY A 217 -9.20 5.34 -2.04
C GLY A 217 -8.31 4.95 -3.21
N THR A 218 -8.81 5.05 -4.46
CA THR A 218 -8.04 4.73 -5.65
C THR A 218 -7.92 5.91 -6.62
N ALA A 219 -6.91 5.85 -7.47
CA ALA A 219 -6.77 6.69 -8.65
C ALA A 219 -6.51 5.84 -9.89
N VAL A 220 -7.02 6.30 -11.04
CA VAL A 220 -6.93 5.65 -12.35
C VAL A 220 -6.59 6.65 -13.44
N ILE A 221 -6.13 6.16 -14.59
CA ILE A 221 -6.04 6.97 -15.79
C ILE A 221 -7.34 6.83 -16.58
N SER A 222 -8.03 7.94 -16.84
CA SER A 222 -9.23 7.95 -17.71
C SER A 222 -8.94 8.64 -19.04
N ARG A 223 -9.65 8.23 -20.10
CA ARG A 223 -9.59 8.88 -21.43
C ARG A 223 -10.64 9.97 -21.59
N GLU A 224 -11.77 9.80 -20.93
CA GLU A 224 -12.90 10.72 -21.01
C GLU A 224 -12.97 11.58 -19.75
N ALA A 225 -13.28 12.86 -19.94
CA ALA A 225 -13.90 13.62 -18.89
C ALA A 225 -15.35 13.15 -18.82
N GLU A 226 -15.66 12.12 -18.04
CA GLU A 226 -17.07 11.80 -17.80
C GLU A 226 -17.78 13.06 -17.29
N ALA A 227 -18.97 13.33 -17.82
CA ALA A 227 -19.82 14.42 -17.40
C ALA A 227 -20.22 14.24 -15.92
N GLY A 228 -19.92 15.21 -15.07
CA GLY A 228 -20.31 15.19 -13.65
C GLY A 228 -19.61 16.28 -12.82
N ASP A 229 -19.90 16.30 -11.52
CA ASP A 229 -19.41 17.30 -10.54
C ASP A 229 -17.94 17.09 -10.12
N ALA A 230 -17.10 16.61 -11.03
CA ALA A 230 -15.68 16.39 -10.76
C ALA A 230 -14.95 17.72 -10.56
N VAL A 231 -14.09 17.79 -9.53
CA VAL A 231 -13.22 18.94 -9.30
C VAL A 231 -12.01 18.84 -10.23
N LEU A 232 -11.89 19.79 -11.15
CA LEU A 232 -10.75 19.88 -12.06
C LEU A 232 -9.59 20.63 -11.39
N LEU A 233 -8.43 19.99 -11.33
CA LEU A 233 -7.17 20.62 -11.00
C LEU A 233 -6.61 21.33 -12.25
N PRO A 234 -5.73 22.35 -12.07
CA PRO A 234 -4.88 22.84 -13.15
C PRO A 234 -4.16 21.68 -13.85
N THR A 235 -3.98 21.81 -15.16
CA THR A 235 -3.40 20.74 -15.98
C THR A 235 -1.98 20.42 -15.55
N THR A 236 -1.51 19.21 -15.82
CA THR A 236 -0.11 18.82 -15.54
C THR A 236 0.87 19.79 -16.21
N GLU A 237 0.57 20.23 -17.43
CA GLU A 237 1.38 21.18 -18.19
C GLU A 237 1.38 22.58 -17.57
N GLU A 238 0.23 23.05 -17.08
CA GLU A 238 0.13 24.34 -16.38
C GLU A 238 0.93 24.34 -15.08
N VAL A 239 0.80 23.30 -14.25
CA VAL A 239 1.53 23.25 -12.97
C VAL A 239 3.03 23.03 -13.14
N MET A 240 3.47 22.53 -14.30
CA MET A 240 4.90 22.44 -14.66
C MET A 240 5.49 23.80 -15.03
N ALA A 241 4.66 24.73 -15.55
CA ALA A 241 5.10 26.03 -16.05
C ALA A 241 4.85 27.19 -15.07
N ASP A 242 3.82 27.11 -14.21
CA ASP A 242 3.41 28.18 -13.32
C ASP A 242 3.36 27.74 -11.85
N THR A 243 4.13 28.43 -11.01
CA THR A 243 4.17 28.19 -9.56
C THR A 243 2.84 28.50 -8.87
N GLN A 244 2.06 29.47 -9.38
CA GLN A 244 0.75 29.79 -8.82
C GLN A 244 -0.28 28.70 -9.16
N ALA A 245 -0.25 28.16 -10.38
CA ALA A 245 -1.02 26.98 -10.76
C ALA A 245 -0.65 25.78 -9.88
N TYR A 246 0.63 25.54 -9.64
CA TYR A 246 1.08 24.47 -8.74
C TYR A 246 0.56 24.65 -7.30
N ALA A 247 0.59 25.88 -6.77
CA ALA A 247 0.06 26.17 -5.44
C ALA A 247 -1.47 25.95 -5.36
N ARG A 248 -2.22 26.39 -6.37
CA ARG A 248 -3.67 26.14 -6.48
C ARG A 248 -3.98 24.65 -6.57
N ALA A 249 -3.26 23.91 -7.41
CA ALA A 249 -3.39 22.46 -7.53
C ALA A 249 -3.11 21.77 -6.19
N THR A 250 -2.04 22.15 -5.50
CA THR A 250 -1.68 21.62 -4.18
C THR A 250 -2.82 21.82 -3.17
N ALA A 251 -3.44 23.01 -3.12
CA ALA A 251 -4.58 23.25 -2.25
C ALA A 251 -5.76 22.30 -2.53
N LEU A 252 -6.08 22.06 -3.81
CA LEU A 252 -7.12 21.11 -4.22
C LEU A 252 -6.76 19.66 -3.86
N ILE A 253 -5.51 19.25 -4.03
CA ILE A 253 -5.02 17.91 -3.64
C ILE A 253 -5.18 17.70 -2.12
N TYR A 254 -4.92 18.71 -1.32
CA TYR A 254 -5.15 18.63 0.11
C TYR A 254 -6.64 18.57 0.44
N GLN A 255 -7.52 19.25 -0.30
CA GLN A 255 -8.96 19.16 -0.14
C GLN A 255 -9.52 17.78 -0.53
N SER A 256 -8.94 17.13 -1.55
CA SER A 256 -9.38 15.81 -2.05
C SER A 256 -9.24 14.68 -1.03
N ASN A 257 -8.51 14.90 0.07
CA ASN A 257 -8.31 13.95 1.16
C ASN A 257 -9.40 14.03 2.25
N ASN A 258 -10.60 14.46 1.88
CA ASN A 258 -11.76 14.46 2.76
C ASN A 258 -12.66 13.23 2.49
N ALA A 259 -12.72 12.30 3.43
CA ALA A 259 -13.51 11.06 3.30
C ALA A 259 -15.03 11.28 3.28
N HIS A 260 -15.50 12.48 3.64
CA HIS A 260 -16.92 12.86 3.56
C HIS A 260 -17.26 13.67 2.31
N ASP A 261 -16.26 13.97 1.47
CA ASP A 261 -16.47 14.59 0.16
C ASP A 261 -16.62 13.49 -0.90
N PRO A 262 -17.80 13.30 -1.51
CA PRO A 262 -18.01 12.26 -2.51
C PRO A 262 -17.47 12.66 -3.90
N ARG A 263 -16.92 13.87 -4.05
CA ARG A 263 -16.46 14.36 -5.35
C ARG A 263 -15.21 13.64 -5.81
N ILE A 264 -15.17 13.40 -7.11
CA ILE A 264 -14.00 12.93 -7.83
C ILE A 264 -13.11 14.13 -8.15
N TYR A 265 -11.79 13.96 -8.07
CA TYR A 265 -10.82 14.98 -8.44
C TYR A 265 -10.07 14.53 -9.69
N ARG A 266 -9.93 15.40 -10.69
CA ARG A 266 -9.26 15.07 -11.96
C ARG A 266 -8.18 16.08 -12.32
N GLN A 267 -7.05 15.59 -12.80
CA GLN A 267 -6.00 16.42 -13.37
C GLN A 267 -5.80 16.06 -14.85
N PRO A 268 -6.12 16.99 -15.78
CA PRO A 268 -5.79 16.82 -17.20
C PRO A 268 -4.27 16.65 -17.35
N THR A 269 -3.85 15.65 -18.11
CA THR A 269 -2.45 15.27 -18.32
C THR A 269 -2.26 14.79 -19.76
N GLY A 270 -1.73 15.66 -20.62
CA GLY A 270 -1.73 15.43 -22.06
C GLY A 270 -3.14 15.22 -22.61
N ASN A 271 -3.38 14.09 -23.25
CA ASN A 271 -4.68 13.72 -23.84
C ASN A 271 -5.55 12.80 -22.94
N ARG A 272 -5.18 12.66 -21.66
CA ARG A 272 -5.87 11.81 -20.68
C ARG A 272 -6.03 12.56 -19.37
N TYR A 273 -6.71 11.94 -18.41
CA TYR A 273 -6.86 12.47 -17.07
C TYR A 273 -6.28 11.47 -16.07
N LEU A 274 -5.65 12.00 -15.03
CA LEU A 274 -5.61 11.27 -13.78
C LEU A 274 -6.93 11.55 -13.06
N GLN A 275 -7.62 10.50 -12.66
CA GLN A 275 -8.82 10.55 -11.82
C GLN A 275 -8.50 9.99 -10.44
N GLN A 276 -8.80 10.74 -9.38
CA GLN A 276 -8.82 10.27 -8.00
C GLN A 276 -10.28 10.11 -7.54
N ASN A 277 -10.64 8.90 -7.14
CA ASN A 277 -11.93 8.61 -6.51
C ASN A 277 -11.95 9.17 -5.07
N PRO A 278 -13.12 9.28 -4.41
CA PRO A 278 -13.19 9.70 -3.02
C PRO A 278 -12.38 8.79 -2.09
N PRO A 279 -11.82 9.29 -0.97
CA PRO A 279 -11.10 8.44 -0.02
C PRO A 279 -11.99 7.34 0.57
N GLN A 280 -11.37 6.23 0.99
CA GLN A 280 -12.06 5.29 1.86
C GLN A 280 -12.46 5.98 3.17
N PRO A 281 -13.61 5.61 3.78
CA PRO A 281 -13.96 6.11 5.09
C PRO A 281 -12.92 5.63 6.12
N PRO A 282 -12.69 6.39 7.20
CA PRO A 282 -11.92 5.91 8.32
C PRO A 282 -12.51 4.58 8.84
N LEU A 283 -11.65 3.66 9.25
CA LEU A 283 -12.09 2.41 9.89
C LEU A 283 -12.87 2.75 11.16
N SER A 284 -13.93 1.98 11.40
CA SER A 284 -14.53 1.90 12.71
C SER A 284 -13.53 1.33 13.72
N GLN A 285 -13.74 1.59 15.01
CA GLN A 285 -12.89 1.04 16.07
C GLN A 285 -12.82 -0.49 16.02
N ALA A 286 -13.93 -1.16 15.70
CA ALA A 286 -13.97 -2.62 15.58
C ALA A 286 -13.12 -3.13 14.42
N GLU A 287 -13.18 -2.48 13.25
CA GLU A 287 -12.32 -2.84 12.11
C GLU A 287 -10.84 -2.54 12.40
N PHE A 288 -10.56 -1.45 13.11
CA PHE A 288 -9.19 -1.08 13.46
C PHE A 288 -8.59 -2.06 14.50
N ASP A 289 -9.38 -2.49 15.47
CA ASP A 289 -8.98 -3.55 16.40
C ASP A 289 -8.74 -4.88 15.68
N ALA A 290 -9.66 -5.27 14.79
CA ALA A 290 -9.55 -6.50 14.02
C ALA A 290 -8.29 -6.53 13.13
N LEU A 291 -7.90 -5.37 12.57
CA LEU A 291 -6.68 -5.22 11.80
C LEU A 291 -5.43 -5.53 12.63
N TYR A 292 -5.35 -5.04 13.86
CA TYR A 292 -4.20 -5.26 14.76
C TYR A 292 -4.22 -6.63 15.45
N ASP A 293 -5.39 -7.29 15.46
CA ASP A 293 -5.54 -8.67 15.95
C ASP A 293 -5.22 -9.73 14.87
N LEU A 294 -4.90 -9.32 13.63
CA LEU A 294 -4.43 -10.24 12.59
C LEU A 294 -3.15 -11.00 13.04
N PRO A 295 -2.93 -12.23 12.54
CA PRO A 295 -1.87 -13.12 13.03
C PRO A 295 -0.49 -12.74 12.48
N PHE A 296 0.01 -11.57 12.85
CA PHE A 296 1.39 -11.16 12.59
C PHE A 296 2.38 -11.98 13.43
N THR A 297 3.56 -12.25 12.89
CA THR A 297 4.64 -12.91 13.63
C THR A 297 5.42 -11.94 14.53
N TYR A 298 5.28 -10.62 14.28
CA TYR A 298 6.03 -9.55 14.95
C TYR A 298 7.55 -9.69 14.78
N ARG A 299 7.98 -10.36 13.71
CA ARG A 299 9.38 -10.67 13.41
C ARG A 299 9.71 -10.37 11.95
N TRP A 300 10.99 -10.20 11.66
CA TRP A 300 11.49 -10.26 10.30
C TRP A 300 11.52 -11.70 9.79
N HIS A 301 11.49 -11.87 8.47
CA HIS A 301 11.60 -13.20 7.86
C HIS A 301 12.94 -13.88 8.23
N PRO A 302 12.97 -15.19 8.56
CA PRO A 302 14.19 -15.89 9.00
C PRO A 302 15.34 -15.90 7.97
N ALA A 303 15.04 -15.61 6.70
CA ALA A 303 16.07 -15.44 5.67
C ALA A 303 17.09 -14.34 6.00
N TYR A 304 16.77 -13.43 6.93
CA TYR A 304 17.62 -12.30 7.31
C TYR A 304 18.44 -12.55 8.59
N ASP A 305 18.28 -13.70 9.26
CA ASP A 305 18.94 -13.97 10.55
C ASP A 305 20.47 -13.96 10.41
N GLN A 306 21.01 -14.47 9.30
CA GLN A 306 22.45 -14.53 9.06
C GLN A 306 23.10 -13.17 8.81
N VAL A 307 22.31 -12.15 8.47
CA VAL A 307 22.78 -10.78 8.21
C VAL A 307 22.41 -9.81 9.32
N GLY A 308 21.94 -10.31 10.47
CA GLY A 308 21.62 -9.50 11.64
C GLY A 308 20.19 -8.94 11.67
N GLY A 309 19.27 -9.49 10.86
CA GLY A 309 17.86 -9.10 10.88
C GLY A 309 17.55 -7.84 10.09
N VAL A 310 16.55 -7.07 10.55
CA VAL A 310 16.09 -5.82 9.91
C VAL A 310 16.03 -4.72 10.97
N PRO A 311 16.94 -3.72 10.95
CA PRO A 311 17.05 -2.71 12.01
C PRO A 311 15.75 -1.95 12.28
N GLY A 312 14.97 -1.68 11.24
CA GLY A 312 13.70 -0.95 11.34
C GLY A 312 12.63 -1.65 12.19
N LEU A 313 12.80 -2.93 12.54
CA LEU A 313 11.93 -3.58 13.52
C LEU A 313 12.23 -3.14 14.95
N GLU A 314 13.48 -2.79 15.29
CA GLU A 314 13.87 -2.47 16.67
C GLU A 314 13.07 -1.30 17.26
N GLU A 315 12.85 -0.26 16.44
CA GLU A 315 12.09 0.94 16.82
C GLU A 315 10.62 0.63 17.12
N VAL A 316 10.02 -0.37 16.46
CA VAL A 316 8.59 -0.65 16.56
C VAL A 316 8.24 -1.92 17.34
N LYS A 317 9.22 -2.78 17.64
CA LYS A 317 9.00 -4.10 18.29
C LYS A 317 8.27 -4.00 19.62
N PHE A 318 8.55 -2.94 20.39
CA PHE A 318 7.94 -2.69 21.69
C PHE A 318 7.29 -1.29 21.75
N SER A 319 6.67 -0.86 20.65
CA SER A 319 5.79 0.32 20.58
C SER A 319 4.39 -0.12 20.16
N ILE A 320 3.36 0.55 20.70
CA ILE A 320 1.96 0.23 20.41
C ILE A 320 1.31 1.41 19.71
N THR A 321 0.86 1.18 18.48
CA THR A 321 0.02 2.16 17.78
C THR A 321 -1.37 2.20 18.43
N ALA A 322 -1.67 3.26 19.18
CA ALA A 322 -2.99 3.48 19.78
C ALA A 322 -3.99 4.15 18.82
N ASN A 323 -3.49 4.94 17.88
CA ASN A 323 -4.28 5.73 16.95
C ASN A 323 -3.56 5.92 15.60
N ARG A 324 -4.33 6.29 14.56
CA ARG A 324 -3.79 6.69 13.25
C ARG A 324 -4.57 7.88 12.70
N GLY A 325 -3.95 8.62 11.79
CA GLY A 325 -4.52 9.83 11.17
C GLY A 325 -4.14 11.10 11.90
N CYS A 326 -4.19 12.24 11.19
CA CYS A 326 -3.76 13.53 11.74
C CYS A 326 -4.63 14.68 11.18
N TYR A 327 -5.33 15.38 12.08
CA TYR A 327 -6.18 16.52 11.73
C TYR A 327 -5.39 17.77 11.35
N GLY A 328 -4.10 17.85 11.69
CA GLY A 328 -3.27 19.04 11.50
C GLY A 328 -3.08 19.44 10.04
N ASN A 329 -3.09 18.46 9.12
CA ASN A 329 -3.04 18.69 7.67
C ASN A 329 -1.92 19.66 7.22
N CYS A 330 -0.78 19.64 7.93
CA CYS A 330 0.36 20.50 7.67
C CYS A 330 0.96 20.22 6.30
N THR A 331 1.31 21.27 5.55
CA THR A 331 1.79 21.15 4.16
C THR A 331 3.16 20.45 4.02
N PHE A 332 3.92 20.36 5.11
CA PHE A 332 5.22 19.68 5.18
C PHE A 332 5.12 18.23 5.65
N CYS A 333 3.92 17.74 6.02
CA CYS A 333 3.75 16.44 6.65
C CYS A 333 2.95 15.48 5.75
N ALA A 334 3.45 14.25 5.61
CA ALA A 334 2.78 13.21 4.83
C ALA A 334 1.62 12.52 5.59
N LEU A 335 1.49 12.70 6.90
CA LEU A 335 0.55 11.92 7.71
C LEU A 335 -0.90 12.14 7.31
N ALA A 336 -1.37 13.38 7.22
CA ALA A 336 -2.77 13.67 6.88
C ALA A 336 -3.13 13.23 5.46
N ILE A 337 -2.17 13.35 4.54
CA ILE A 337 -2.37 12.99 3.13
C ILE A 337 -2.28 11.47 2.89
N HIS A 338 -1.60 10.73 3.76
CA HIS A 338 -1.48 9.27 3.68
C HIS A 338 -2.43 8.55 4.65
N GLN A 339 -2.35 8.81 5.95
CA GLN A 339 -3.21 8.15 6.94
C GLN A 339 -4.65 8.72 7.02
N GLY A 340 -4.87 9.89 6.42
CA GLY A 340 -6.14 10.61 6.48
C GLY A 340 -6.20 11.66 7.58
N LYS A 341 -7.18 12.57 7.46
CA LYS A 341 -7.36 13.72 8.36
C LYS A 341 -8.13 13.38 9.65
N TYR A 342 -8.70 12.19 9.71
CA TYR A 342 -9.54 11.76 10.82
C TYR A 342 -8.73 10.83 11.71
N VAL A 343 -8.60 11.21 12.98
CA VAL A 343 -7.94 10.38 13.99
C VAL A 343 -8.87 9.21 14.31
N GLN A 344 -8.39 8.00 14.05
CA GLN A 344 -9.03 6.73 14.42
C GLN A 344 -8.32 6.18 15.65
N MET A 345 -9.06 5.59 16.57
CA MET A 345 -8.50 5.04 17.82
C MET A 345 -8.88 3.58 17.98
N ARG A 346 -7.92 2.77 18.41
CA ARG A 346 -8.16 1.41 18.86
C ARG A 346 -8.88 1.41 20.21
N SER A 347 -9.57 0.31 20.51
CA SER A 347 -10.11 0.13 21.85
C SER A 347 -9.00 -0.09 22.86
N ARG A 348 -9.29 0.27 24.12
CA ARG A 348 -8.40 -0.04 25.25
C ARG A 348 -8.10 -1.53 25.34
N ASP A 349 -9.09 -2.37 25.07
CA ASP A 349 -8.91 -3.82 25.16
C ASP A 349 -7.95 -4.35 24.09
N SER A 350 -8.01 -3.82 22.87
CA SER A 350 -7.05 -4.16 21.81
C SER A 350 -5.62 -3.77 22.20
N ILE A 351 -5.43 -2.56 22.74
CA ILE A 351 -4.12 -2.09 23.24
C ILE A 351 -3.60 -2.99 24.36
N VAL A 352 -4.45 -3.35 25.33
CA VAL A 352 -4.06 -4.22 26.45
C VAL A 352 -3.72 -5.63 25.98
N ARG A 353 -4.45 -6.19 25.00
CA ARG A 353 -4.13 -7.50 24.40
C ARG A 353 -2.75 -7.50 23.74
N GLU A 354 -2.42 -6.45 22.99
CA GLU A 354 -1.11 -6.30 22.36
C GLU A 354 0.02 -6.12 23.38
N ALA A 355 -0.17 -5.27 24.40
CA ALA A 355 0.78 -5.14 25.50
C ALA A 355 1.01 -6.48 26.23
N GLY A 356 -0.06 -7.25 26.47
CA GLY A 356 0.00 -8.57 27.08
C GLY A 356 0.71 -9.62 26.20
N ARG A 357 0.74 -9.43 24.87
CA ARG A 357 1.54 -10.24 23.93
C ARG A 357 3.02 -9.86 24.02
N MET A 358 3.33 -8.56 23.97
CA MET A 358 4.69 -8.04 24.10
C MET A 358 5.35 -8.48 25.41
N ALA A 359 4.60 -8.46 26.51
CA ALA A 359 5.09 -8.89 27.83
C ALA A 359 5.52 -10.37 27.91
N LYS A 360 5.16 -11.19 26.92
CA LYS A 360 5.56 -12.60 26.81
C LYS A 360 6.75 -12.81 25.89
N ASP A 361 7.21 -11.78 25.18
CA ASP A 361 8.39 -11.87 24.33
C ASP A 361 9.66 -11.92 25.21
N PRO A 362 10.58 -12.88 24.99
CA PRO A 362 11.81 -13.02 25.78
C PRO A 362 12.70 -11.78 25.77
N ASP A 363 12.63 -10.95 24.73
CA ASP A 363 13.45 -9.75 24.59
C ASP A 363 12.81 -8.52 25.27
N PHE A 364 11.60 -8.66 25.84
CA PHE A 364 10.88 -7.56 26.46
C PHE A 364 11.50 -7.17 27.81
N LYS A 365 11.87 -5.89 27.94
CA LYS A 365 12.61 -5.36 29.09
C LYS A 365 11.72 -4.67 30.14
N GLY A 366 10.40 -4.78 30.01
CA GLY A 366 9.44 -4.20 30.97
C GLY A 366 9.00 -2.77 30.67
N TYR A 367 9.39 -2.19 29.54
CA TYR A 367 8.95 -0.86 29.10
C TYR A 367 8.43 -0.92 27.66
N ILE A 368 7.37 -0.16 27.39
CA ILE A 368 6.84 0.10 26.05
C ILE A 368 7.32 1.48 25.65
N HIS A 369 7.94 1.58 24.47
CA HIS A 369 8.40 2.84 23.90
C HIS A 369 7.24 3.59 23.23
N ASP A 370 7.42 4.91 23.09
CA ASP A 370 6.53 5.75 22.27
C ASP A 370 6.71 5.41 20.79
#